data_AF-A0A7Y7CXA3-F1
#
_entry.id   AF-A0A7Y7CXA3-F1
#
_cell.length_a   1.000
_cell.length_b   1.000
_cell.length_c   1.000
_cell.angle_alpha   90.00
_cell.angle_beta   90.00
_cell.angle_gamma   90.00
#
_symmetry.space_group_name_H-M   'P 1'
#
loop_
_entity.id
_entity.type
_entity.pdbx_description
1 polymer ?
#
loop_
_entity_poly.entity_id
_entity_poly.type
_entity_poly.pdbx_seq_one_letter_code
_entity_poly.pdbx_strand_id
1 'polypeptide(L)'
;MRTKMDASTYKIPGDNVITLSDELAREIKSRFQKDRDNRFKLFLLSYGIRQKYLDPFTNEYPKEFHDWYDASGVRELFGKLGNFTKYASAGEVVEFVATKTRKPAEELAKLPVSLRALYEVSLILKLDEDVFKTCLRFTPTRKTLDAPKHEWRTKGTDPLIHPDVSSLELASWRKRWESPEQKKEEDKYRRTVKLLTVTVSEDIFSFDASGKTGVVDLEQVQGLLNQIEALFTKSNEKQFKLETQIDKISEKYVSAKEKADPANALKSPKKSRADDYK
;
A
#
# COMPACT_ATOMS: atom_id res chain seq x y z
N MET A 1 -32.14 20.78 -9.15
CA MET A 1 -33.17 19.75 -8.88
C MET A 1 -32.54 18.64 -8.06
N ARG A 2 -32.87 18.50 -6.76
CA ARG A 2 -32.53 17.28 -6.01
C ARG A 2 -33.49 16.19 -6.46
N THR A 3 -33.01 15.22 -7.21
CA THR A 3 -33.76 13.99 -7.48
C THR A 3 -34.04 13.35 -6.13
N LYS A 4 -35.31 13.29 -5.72
CA LYS A 4 -35.70 12.59 -4.49
C LYS A 4 -35.28 11.13 -4.66
N MET A 5 -34.37 10.68 -3.80
CA MET A 5 -34.01 9.26 -3.75
C MET A 5 -35.21 8.49 -3.22
N ASP A 6 -35.81 7.66 -4.06
CA ASP A 6 -36.89 6.77 -3.65
C ASP A 6 -36.30 5.50 -3.02
N ALA A 7 -36.61 5.27 -1.75
CA ALA A 7 -36.17 4.09 -1.00
C ALA A 7 -36.61 2.77 -1.67
N SER A 8 -37.70 2.80 -2.45
CA SER A 8 -38.19 1.63 -3.18
C SER A 8 -37.19 1.10 -4.22
N THR A 9 -36.27 1.94 -4.68
CA THR A 9 -35.25 1.63 -5.70
C THR A 9 -34.05 0.87 -5.13
N TYR A 10 -33.84 0.90 -3.80
CA TYR A 10 -32.68 0.30 -3.13
C TYR A 10 -33.03 -1.02 -2.46
N LYS A 11 -33.62 -1.95 -3.22
CA LYS A 11 -33.93 -3.31 -2.76
C LYS A 11 -32.93 -4.32 -3.30
N ILE A 12 -32.67 -5.35 -2.52
CA ILE A 12 -31.92 -6.53 -2.99
C ILE A 12 -32.72 -7.16 -4.15
N PRO A 13 -32.11 -7.45 -5.31
CA PRO A 13 -32.80 -8.14 -6.40
C PRO A 13 -33.33 -9.51 -5.96
N GLY A 14 -34.46 -9.94 -6.52
CA GLY A 14 -35.04 -11.25 -6.21
C GLY A 14 -34.19 -12.43 -6.68
N ASP A 15 -34.43 -13.62 -6.12
CA ASP A 15 -33.64 -14.84 -6.32
C ASP A 15 -33.41 -15.19 -7.80
N ASN A 16 -34.42 -14.98 -8.65
CA ASN A 16 -34.34 -15.22 -10.09
C ASN A 16 -33.32 -14.33 -10.82
N VAL A 17 -33.03 -13.13 -10.30
CA VAL A 17 -32.05 -12.19 -10.87
C VAL A 17 -30.63 -12.52 -10.38
N ILE A 18 -30.48 -13.07 -9.18
CA ILE A 18 -29.18 -13.41 -8.57
C ILE A 18 -28.73 -14.86 -8.84
N THR A 19 -29.53 -15.64 -9.57
CA THR A 19 -29.11 -16.95 -10.08
C THR A 19 -27.82 -16.82 -10.88
N LEU A 20 -26.84 -17.68 -10.60
CA LEU A 20 -25.58 -17.71 -11.33
C LEU A 20 -25.82 -18.07 -12.80
N SER A 21 -25.84 -17.06 -13.66
CA SER A 21 -26.07 -17.21 -15.10
C SER A 21 -25.24 -16.23 -15.92
N ASP A 22 -25.18 -16.46 -17.24
CA ASP A 22 -24.54 -15.55 -18.18
C ASP A 22 -25.28 -14.20 -18.26
N GLU A 23 -26.60 -14.17 -18.01
CA GLU A 23 -27.37 -12.93 -17.89
C GLU A 23 -26.89 -12.11 -16.69
N LEU A 24 -26.73 -12.73 -15.53
CA LEU A 24 -26.21 -12.06 -14.33
C LEU A 24 -24.80 -11.52 -14.57
N ALA A 25 -23.92 -12.32 -15.18
CA ALA A 25 -22.57 -11.87 -15.51
C ALA A 25 -22.56 -10.68 -16.48
N ARG A 26 -23.43 -10.69 -17.50
CA ARG A 26 -23.61 -9.57 -18.45
C ARG A 26 -24.13 -8.32 -17.76
N GLU A 27 -25.09 -8.45 -16.86
CA GLU A 27 -25.66 -7.34 -16.11
C GLU A 27 -24.62 -6.70 -15.18
N ILE A 28 -23.84 -7.51 -14.45
CA ILE A 28 -22.74 -7.02 -13.61
C ILE A 28 -21.72 -6.27 -14.46
N LYS A 29 -21.25 -6.86 -15.56
CA LYS A 29 -20.29 -6.21 -16.49
C LYS A 29 -20.82 -4.88 -17.03
N SER A 30 -22.10 -4.85 -17.43
CA SER A 30 -22.78 -3.65 -17.92
C SER A 30 -22.80 -2.53 -16.87
N ARG A 31 -23.09 -2.86 -15.61
CA ARG A 31 -23.08 -1.89 -14.50
C ARG A 31 -21.69 -1.33 -14.22
N PHE A 32 -20.66 -2.18 -14.16
CA PHE A 32 -19.28 -1.74 -13.99
C PHE A 32 -18.80 -0.87 -15.16
N GLN A 33 -19.16 -1.21 -16.40
CA GLN A 33 -18.83 -0.41 -17.57
C GLN A 33 -19.50 0.97 -17.51
N LYS A 34 -20.79 1.04 -17.13
CA LYS A 34 -21.51 2.32 -16.94
C LYS A 34 -20.90 3.17 -15.81
N ASP A 35 -20.54 2.57 -14.68
CA ASP A 35 -19.87 3.29 -13.58
C ASP A 35 -18.52 3.87 -14.05
N ARG A 36 -17.71 3.06 -14.74
CA ARG A 36 -16.44 3.51 -15.32
C ARG A 36 -16.62 4.67 -16.29
N ASP A 37 -17.54 4.54 -17.26
CA ASP A 37 -17.77 5.58 -18.26
C ASP A 37 -18.27 6.88 -17.62
N ASN A 38 -19.16 6.78 -16.63
CA ASN A 38 -19.65 7.95 -15.90
C ASN A 38 -18.53 8.64 -15.12
N ARG A 39 -17.65 7.89 -14.46
CA ARG A 39 -16.50 8.44 -13.75
C ARG A 39 -15.51 9.11 -14.70
N PHE A 40 -15.18 8.47 -15.82
CA PHE A 40 -14.26 9.04 -16.80
C PHE A 40 -14.82 10.32 -17.40
N LYS A 41 -16.11 10.37 -17.72
CA LYS A 41 -16.78 11.61 -18.16
C LYS A 41 -16.72 12.71 -17.09
N LEU A 42 -16.92 12.36 -15.82
CA LEU A 42 -16.81 13.31 -14.71
C LEU A 42 -15.38 13.85 -14.56
N PHE A 43 -14.37 13.00 -14.69
CA PHE A 43 -12.96 13.41 -14.70
C PHE A 43 -12.66 14.36 -15.86
N LEU A 44 -13.07 14.01 -17.08
CA LEU A 44 -12.90 14.84 -18.28
C LEU A 44 -13.62 16.20 -18.14
N LEU A 45 -14.84 16.23 -17.60
CA LEU A 45 -15.54 17.48 -17.33
C LEU A 45 -14.76 18.36 -16.34
N SER A 46 -14.25 17.76 -15.27
CA SER A 46 -13.44 18.47 -14.27
C SER A 46 -12.14 19.01 -14.88
N TYR A 47 -11.51 18.25 -15.77
CA TYR A 47 -10.32 18.68 -16.51
C TYR A 47 -10.62 19.84 -17.45
N GLY A 48 -11.73 19.77 -18.21
CA GLY A 48 -12.17 20.86 -19.09
C GLY A 48 -12.47 22.15 -18.33
N ILE A 49 -13.11 22.04 -17.15
CA ILE A 49 -13.32 23.19 -16.25
C ILE A 49 -11.98 23.76 -15.79
N ARG A 50 -11.03 22.91 -15.35
CA ARG A 50 -9.69 23.36 -14.95
C ARG A 50 -8.96 24.07 -16.10
N GLN A 51 -8.96 23.49 -17.29
CA GLN A 51 -8.34 24.09 -18.48
C GLN A 51 -8.93 25.46 -18.83
N LYS A 52 -10.23 25.64 -18.62
CA LYS A 52 -10.92 26.90 -18.92
C LYS A 52 -10.67 28.01 -17.89
N TYR A 53 -10.63 27.65 -16.59
CA TYR A 53 -10.69 28.64 -15.51
C TYR A 53 -9.43 28.72 -14.65
N LEU A 54 -8.48 27.78 -14.74
CA LEU A 54 -7.22 27.91 -14.03
C LEU A 54 -6.28 28.81 -14.82
N ASP A 55 -5.80 29.88 -14.19
CA ASP A 55 -4.77 30.72 -14.79
C ASP A 55 -3.43 29.96 -14.84
N PRO A 56 -2.79 29.81 -16.02
CA PRO A 56 -1.56 29.04 -16.16
C PRO A 56 -0.32 29.74 -15.57
N PHE A 57 -0.36 31.06 -15.37
CA PHE A 57 0.75 31.84 -14.84
C PHE A 57 0.72 31.92 -13.32
N THR A 58 -0.46 32.17 -12.74
CA THR A 58 -0.61 32.26 -11.28
C THR A 58 -0.93 30.90 -10.65
N ASN A 59 -1.42 29.94 -11.44
CA ASN A 59 -1.94 28.64 -10.97
C ASN A 59 -3.08 28.80 -9.95
N GLU A 60 -3.86 29.87 -10.09
CA GLU A 60 -5.02 30.19 -9.27
C GLU A 60 -6.29 30.28 -10.12
N TYR A 61 -7.45 30.08 -9.49
CA TYR A 61 -8.74 30.28 -10.14
C TYR A 61 -9.22 31.73 -9.91
N PRO A 62 -9.90 32.35 -10.90
CA PRO A 62 -10.47 33.68 -10.72
C PRO A 62 -11.58 33.66 -9.67
N LYS A 63 -11.86 34.82 -9.09
CA LYS A 63 -12.92 34.99 -8.08
C LYS A 63 -14.29 34.47 -8.57
N GLU A 64 -14.63 34.69 -9.83
CA GLU A 64 -15.87 34.20 -10.44
C GLU A 64 -16.02 32.67 -10.32
N PHE A 65 -14.91 31.93 -10.51
CA PHE A 65 -14.92 30.48 -10.36
C PHE A 65 -15.17 30.07 -8.91
N HIS A 66 -14.54 30.75 -7.95
CA HIS A 66 -14.75 30.49 -6.52
C HIS A 66 -16.20 30.74 -6.11
N ASP A 67 -16.75 31.89 -6.51
CA ASP A 67 -18.14 32.27 -6.24
C ASP A 67 -19.11 31.24 -6.85
N TRP A 68 -18.87 30.81 -8.10
CA TRP A 68 -19.65 29.76 -8.75
C TRP A 68 -19.52 28.40 -8.05
N TYR A 69 -18.32 27.98 -7.66
CA TYR A 69 -18.06 26.68 -7.03
C TYR A 69 -18.80 26.54 -5.69
N ASP A 70 -18.89 27.64 -4.94
CA ASP A 70 -19.63 27.70 -3.67
C ASP A 70 -21.15 27.81 -3.89
N ALA A 71 -21.61 28.64 -4.84
CA ALA A 71 -23.05 28.89 -5.03
C ALA A 71 -23.80 27.79 -5.79
N SER A 72 -23.13 27.04 -6.67
CA SER A 72 -23.77 26.05 -7.57
C SER A 72 -24.05 24.69 -6.93
N GLY A 73 -23.60 24.45 -5.70
CA GLY A 73 -23.66 23.13 -5.04
C GLY A 73 -22.58 22.15 -5.51
N VAL A 74 -21.68 22.56 -6.42
CA VAL A 74 -20.54 21.75 -6.88
C VAL A 74 -19.60 21.40 -5.72
N ARG A 75 -19.43 22.32 -4.75
CA ARG A 75 -18.71 22.06 -3.51
C ARG A 75 -19.28 20.88 -2.69
N GLU A 76 -20.59 20.62 -2.74
CA GLU A 76 -21.18 19.46 -2.05
C GLU A 76 -20.76 18.13 -2.72
N LEU A 77 -20.53 18.16 -4.04
CA LEU A 77 -20.18 16.98 -4.83
C LEU A 77 -18.69 16.65 -4.76
N PHE A 78 -17.84 17.66 -4.96
CA PHE A 78 -16.38 17.49 -4.96
C PHE A 78 -15.75 17.73 -3.59
N GLY A 79 -16.43 18.41 -2.67
CA GLY A 79 -15.83 18.88 -1.43
C GLY A 79 -14.90 20.08 -1.67
N LYS A 80 -13.77 20.11 -0.95
CA LYS A 80 -12.78 21.19 -1.07
C LYS A 80 -12.14 21.22 -2.46
N LEU A 81 -11.67 22.39 -2.88
CA LEU A 81 -11.03 22.62 -4.18
C LEU A 81 -9.83 21.70 -4.47
N GLY A 82 -9.08 21.31 -3.43
CA GLY A 82 -7.99 20.34 -3.57
C GLY A 82 -8.47 18.96 -4.06
N ASN A 83 -9.70 18.56 -3.72
CA ASN A 83 -10.28 17.31 -4.22
C ASN A 83 -10.77 17.48 -5.67
N PHE A 84 -11.40 18.60 -6.03
CA PHE A 84 -11.70 18.94 -7.43
C PHE A 84 -10.45 18.88 -8.32
N THR A 85 -9.32 19.41 -7.84
CA THR A 85 -8.03 19.34 -8.54
C THR A 85 -7.58 17.89 -8.82
N LYS A 86 -7.88 16.94 -7.93
CA LYS A 86 -7.61 15.51 -8.16
C LYS A 86 -8.48 14.95 -9.28
N TYR A 87 -9.77 15.31 -9.33
CA TYR A 87 -10.66 14.90 -10.42
C TYR A 87 -10.20 15.46 -11.78
N ALA A 88 -9.80 16.72 -11.80
CA ALA A 88 -9.27 17.34 -13.01
C ALA A 88 -7.95 16.68 -13.45
N SER A 89 -7.05 16.36 -12.52
CA SER A 89 -5.79 15.66 -12.83
C SER A 89 -6.03 14.22 -13.29
N ALA A 90 -7.06 13.53 -12.76
CA ALA A 90 -7.49 12.24 -13.30
C ALA A 90 -8.03 12.38 -14.73
N GLY A 91 -8.73 13.48 -15.05
CA GLY A 91 -9.25 13.76 -16.39
C GLY A 91 -8.15 14.04 -17.40
N GLU A 92 -7.08 14.70 -16.99
CA GLU A 92 -5.86 14.91 -17.78
C GLU A 92 -5.28 13.57 -18.25
N VAL A 93 -5.21 12.56 -17.37
CA VAL A 93 -4.75 11.21 -17.74
C VAL A 93 -5.69 10.55 -18.76
N VAL A 94 -7.00 10.64 -18.54
CA VAL A 94 -7.99 10.04 -19.45
C VAL A 94 -7.91 10.70 -20.84
N GLU A 95 -7.83 12.02 -20.91
CA GLU A 95 -7.68 12.77 -22.16
C GLU A 95 -6.37 12.42 -22.85
N PHE A 96 -5.25 12.41 -22.13
CA PHE A 96 -3.95 12.02 -22.67
C PHE A 96 -3.98 10.61 -23.27
N VAL A 97 -4.53 9.63 -22.56
CA VAL A 97 -4.61 8.26 -23.09
C VAL A 97 -5.52 8.21 -24.32
N ALA A 98 -6.63 8.95 -24.30
CA ALA A 98 -7.57 9.01 -25.40
C ALA A 98 -6.98 9.64 -26.68
N THR A 99 -6.09 10.64 -26.56
CA THR A 99 -5.62 11.46 -27.70
C THR A 99 -4.15 11.25 -28.06
N LYS A 100 -3.31 10.74 -27.14
CA LYS A 100 -1.84 10.65 -27.29
C LYS A 100 -1.28 9.23 -27.27
N THR A 101 -2.12 8.20 -27.27
CA THR A 101 -1.67 6.80 -27.35
C THR A 101 -2.02 6.16 -28.69
N ARG A 102 -1.26 5.13 -29.11
CA ARG A 102 -1.49 4.44 -30.38
C ARG A 102 -2.77 3.60 -30.40
N LYS A 103 -3.22 3.15 -29.23
CA LYS A 103 -4.39 2.27 -29.09
C LYS A 103 -5.29 2.75 -27.95
N PRO A 104 -5.98 3.89 -28.11
CA PRO A 104 -6.74 4.53 -27.04
C PRO A 104 -7.73 3.60 -26.33
N ALA A 105 -8.52 2.82 -27.08
CA ALA A 105 -9.52 1.92 -26.51
C ALA A 105 -8.90 0.83 -25.61
N GLU A 106 -7.78 0.23 -26.05
CA GLU A 106 -7.07 -0.80 -25.28
C GLU A 106 -6.42 -0.21 -24.02
N GLU A 107 -5.79 0.97 -24.12
CA GLU A 107 -5.09 1.59 -22.98
C GLU A 107 -6.09 2.19 -21.97
N LEU A 108 -7.21 2.78 -22.42
CA LEU A 108 -8.30 3.24 -21.54
C LEU A 108 -8.91 2.08 -20.73
N ALA A 109 -8.94 0.87 -21.30
CA ALA A 109 -9.40 -0.33 -20.59
C ALA A 109 -8.46 -0.75 -19.44
N LYS A 110 -7.19 -0.34 -19.47
CA LYS A 110 -6.20 -0.66 -18.43
C LYS A 110 -6.14 0.38 -17.31
N LEU A 111 -6.72 1.56 -17.50
CA LEU A 111 -6.67 2.59 -16.48
C LEU A 111 -7.47 2.18 -15.23
N PRO A 112 -6.97 2.45 -14.02
CA PRO A 112 -7.75 2.29 -12.82
C PRO A 112 -8.95 3.25 -12.80
N VAL A 113 -10.01 2.88 -12.10
CA VAL A 113 -11.25 3.68 -12.03
C VAL A 113 -11.33 4.52 -10.75
N SER A 114 -10.50 4.20 -9.76
CA SER A 114 -10.41 4.94 -8.50
C SER A 114 -9.77 6.31 -8.69
N LEU A 115 -10.41 7.36 -8.17
CA LEU A 115 -9.88 8.73 -8.16
C LEU A 115 -8.46 8.81 -7.61
N ARG A 116 -8.19 8.10 -6.50
CA ARG A 116 -6.89 8.15 -5.84
C ARG A 116 -5.80 7.50 -6.69
N ALA A 117 -6.12 6.38 -7.33
CA ALA A 117 -5.18 5.71 -8.21
C ALA A 117 -4.91 6.55 -9.47
N LEU A 118 -5.95 7.02 -10.16
CA LEU A 118 -5.80 7.91 -11.33
C LEU A 118 -5.08 9.21 -11.01
N TYR A 119 -5.28 9.77 -9.82
CA TYR A 119 -4.51 10.92 -9.36
C TYR A 119 -3.02 10.59 -9.26
N GLU A 120 -2.62 9.47 -8.66
CA GLU A 120 -1.20 9.07 -8.66
C GLU A 120 -0.68 8.80 -10.07
N VAL A 121 -1.49 8.22 -10.96
CA VAL A 121 -1.15 8.08 -12.38
C VAL A 121 -0.90 9.45 -13.03
N SER A 122 -1.69 10.49 -12.68
CA SER A 122 -1.47 11.85 -13.19
C SER A 122 -0.13 12.45 -12.74
N LEU A 123 0.33 12.07 -11.54
CA LEU A 123 1.66 12.47 -11.07
C LEU A 123 2.76 11.76 -11.86
N ILE A 124 2.57 10.49 -12.22
CA ILE A 124 3.50 9.77 -13.12
C ILE A 124 3.55 10.44 -14.50
N LEU A 125 2.40 10.83 -15.06
CA LEU A 125 2.33 11.56 -16.33
C LEU A 125 3.09 12.90 -16.26
N LYS A 126 2.97 13.64 -15.16
CA LYS A 126 3.67 14.91 -14.93
C LYS A 126 5.16 14.78 -14.68
N LEU A 127 5.62 13.61 -14.23
CA LEU A 127 7.05 13.37 -14.09
C LEU A 127 7.74 13.30 -15.44
N ASP A 128 7.23 12.45 -16.33
CA ASP A 128 7.77 12.24 -17.66
C ASP A 128 6.78 11.42 -18.51
N GLU A 129 6.45 11.89 -19.71
CA GLU A 129 5.49 11.22 -20.59
C GLU A 129 5.96 9.83 -21.05
N ASP A 130 7.27 9.65 -21.26
CA ASP A 130 7.85 8.40 -21.71
C ASP A 130 7.85 7.35 -20.60
N VAL A 131 8.08 7.77 -19.37
CA VAL A 131 7.89 6.95 -18.16
C VAL A 131 6.44 6.51 -18.07
N PHE A 132 5.49 7.43 -18.17
CA PHE A 132 4.06 7.11 -18.15
C PHE A 132 3.68 6.08 -19.24
N LYS A 133 4.10 6.32 -20.50
CA LYS A 133 3.84 5.38 -21.61
C LYS A 133 4.47 4.00 -21.36
N THR A 134 5.61 3.96 -20.67
CA THR A 134 6.27 2.69 -20.27
C THR A 134 5.49 1.99 -19.17
N CYS A 135 4.95 2.72 -18.19
CA CYS A 135 4.13 2.19 -17.10
C CYS A 135 2.80 1.56 -17.56
N LEU A 136 2.28 1.93 -18.74
CA LEU A 136 1.13 1.27 -19.38
C LEU A 136 1.42 -0.16 -19.88
N ARG A 137 2.71 -0.55 -19.92
CA ARG A 137 3.16 -1.83 -20.51
C ARG A 137 4.04 -2.65 -19.57
N PHE A 138 4.77 -1.99 -18.69
CA PHE A 138 5.76 -2.59 -17.80
C PHE A 138 5.73 -1.90 -16.44
N THR A 139 6.50 -2.43 -15.49
CA THR A 139 6.83 -1.76 -14.23
C THR A 139 8.30 -1.38 -14.26
N PRO A 140 8.66 -0.22 -14.88
CA PRO A 140 10.05 0.13 -15.08
C PRO A 140 10.75 0.44 -13.75
N THR A 141 12.04 0.11 -13.67
CA THR A 141 12.94 0.59 -12.59
C THR A 141 14.23 1.15 -13.20
N ARG A 142 14.89 2.06 -12.49
CA ARG A 142 16.18 2.65 -12.90
C ARG A 142 17.19 2.59 -11.76
N LYS A 143 18.48 2.53 -12.09
CA LYS A 143 19.57 2.50 -11.09
C LYS A 143 19.90 3.88 -10.55
N THR A 144 19.85 4.89 -11.40
CA THR A 144 20.19 6.28 -11.10
C THR A 144 19.07 7.18 -11.63
N LEU A 145 18.98 8.39 -11.08
CA LEU A 145 17.96 9.36 -11.48
C LEU A 145 18.10 9.71 -12.97
N ASP A 146 19.34 9.88 -13.42
CA ASP A 146 19.69 10.30 -14.79
C ASP A 146 19.86 9.14 -15.78
N ALA A 147 19.47 7.92 -15.39
CA ALA A 147 19.61 6.75 -16.27
C ALA A 147 18.81 6.96 -17.58
N PRO A 148 19.46 6.86 -18.75
CA PRO A 148 18.78 7.01 -20.03
C PRO A 148 17.77 5.88 -20.24
N LYS A 149 16.75 6.12 -21.08
CA LYS A 149 15.61 5.21 -21.29
C LYS A 149 15.99 3.76 -21.60
N HIS A 150 17.06 3.54 -22.36
CA HIS A 150 17.51 2.20 -22.72
C HIS A 150 18.14 1.41 -21.56
N GLU A 151 18.50 2.08 -20.45
CA GLU A 151 18.99 1.46 -19.22
C GLU A 151 17.87 1.13 -18.23
N TRP A 152 16.63 1.55 -18.51
CA TRP A 152 15.49 1.20 -17.67
C TRP A 152 15.23 -0.31 -17.73
N ARG A 153 15.00 -0.89 -16.57
CA ARG A 153 14.73 -2.32 -16.43
C ARG A 153 13.23 -2.55 -16.52
N THR A 154 12.80 -3.24 -17.57
CA THR A 154 11.39 -3.57 -17.87
C THR A 154 11.15 -5.05 -18.16
N LYS A 155 12.21 -5.87 -18.24
CA LYS A 155 12.09 -7.28 -18.64
C LYS A 155 11.33 -8.09 -17.59
N GLY A 156 10.32 -8.83 -18.04
CA GLY A 156 9.56 -9.78 -17.21
C GLY A 156 8.62 -9.13 -16.20
N THR A 157 8.27 -7.85 -16.39
CA THR A 157 7.33 -7.14 -15.50
C THR A 157 5.99 -6.92 -16.18
N ASP A 158 4.92 -7.09 -15.42
CA ASP A 158 3.58 -6.66 -15.83
C ASP A 158 3.44 -5.12 -15.83
N PRO A 159 2.42 -4.57 -16.52
CA PRO A 159 2.12 -3.14 -16.50
C PRO A 159 1.92 -2.63 -15.07
N LEU A 160 2.59 -1.54 -14.72
CA LEU A 160 2.34 -0.87 -13.45
C LEU A 160 0.93 -0.27 -13.40
N ILE A 161 0.49 0.31 -14.51
CA ILE A 161 -0.85 0.89 -14.63
C ILE A 161 -1.79 -0.19 -15.15
N HIS A 162 -2.61 -0.72 -14.25
CA HIS A 162 -3.65 -1.70 -14.54
C HIS A 162 -4.93 -1.40 -13.72
N PRO A 163 -6.10 -1.99 -14.05
CA PRO A 163 -7.37 -1.61 -13.44
C PRO A 163 -7.43 -1.74 -11.92
N ASP A 164 -6.73 -2.75 -11.38
CA ASP A 164 -6.75 -3.12 -9.97
C ASP A 164 -5.63 -2.49 -9.14
N VAL A 165 -4.78 -1.65 -9.76
CA VAL A 165 -3.63 -1.05 -9.05
C VAL A 165 -4.11 -0.10 -7.95
N SER A 166 -3.50 -0.20 -6.78
CA SER A 166 -3.79 0.70 -5.67
C SER A 166 -3.04 2.02 -5.77
N SER A 167 -3.57 3.08 -5.17
CA SER A 167 -2.85 4.36 -5.08
C SER A 167 -1.56 4.23 -4.26
N LEU A 168 -1.50 3.31 -3.29
CA LEU A 168 -0.32 3.10 -2.46
C LEU A 168 0.83 2.48 -3.26
N GLU A 169 0.52 1.50 -4.12
CA GLU A 169 1.51 0.87 -5.00
C GLU A 169 2.08 1.89 -5.99
N LEU A 170 1.22 2.68 -6.64
CA LEU A 170 1.66 3.75 -7.55
C LEU A 170 2.52 4.79 -6.84
N ALA A 171 2.10 5.26 -5.67
CA ALA A 171 2.88 6.23 -4.88
C ALA A 171 4.23 5.65 -4.43
N SER A 172 4.25 4.39 -4.02
CA SER A 172 5.47 3.69 -3.58
C SER A 172 6.44 3.48 -4.75
N TRP A 173 5.92 3.08 -5.90
CA TRP A 173 6.71 2.98 -7.12
C TRP A 173 7.27 4.34 -7.53
N ARG A 174 6.45 5.40 -7.51
CA ARG A 174 6.87 6.76 -7.88
C ARG A 174 7.99 7.27 -6.98
N LYS A 175 7.89 7.07 -5.66
CA LYS A 175 8.96 7.41 -4.71
C LYS A 175 10.27 6.68 -5.03
N ARG A 176 10.21 5.38 -5.34
CA ARG A 176 11.39 4.61 -5.78
C ARG A 176 11.91 5.06 -7.14
N TRP A 177 11.05 5.57 -8.01
CA TRP A 177 11.44 6.12 -9.29
C TRP A 177 12.18 7.44 -9.12
N GLU A 178 11.66 8.36 -8.31
CA GLU A 178 12.24 9.67 -7.97
C GLU A 178 13.50 9.55 -7.10
N SER A 179 13.60 8.50 -6.29
CA SER A 179 14.74 8.19 -5.43
C SER A 179 15.14 6.73 -5.58
N PRO A 180 15.79 6.36 -6.71
CA PRO A 180 16.19 4.98 -6.94
C PRO A 180 17.17 4.55 -5.86
N GLU A 181 16.97 3.35 -5.33
CA GLU A 181 17.88 2.76 -4.34
C GLU A 181 19.27 2.68 -4.96
N GLN A 182 20.15 3.60 -4.56
CA GLN A 182 21.56 3.41 -4.76
C GLN A 182 21.90 2.14 -3.99
N LYS A 183 22.42 1.13 -4.69
CA LYS A 183 23.09 0.03 -4.01
C LYS A 183 24.13 0.70 -3.12
N LYS A 184 23.87 0.78 -1.81
CA LYS A 184 24.94 0.96 -0.84
C LYS A 184 25.95 -0.09 -1.27
N GLU A 185 27.18 0.31 -1.58
CA GLU A 185 28.23 -0.67 -1.76
C GLU A 185 28.19 -1.53 -0.50
N GLU A 186 27.71 -2.77 -0.63
CA GLU A 186 27.99 -3.76 0.38
C GLU A 186 29.51 -3.79 0.42
N ASP A 187 30.07 -3.27 1.51
CA ASP A 187 31.49 -3.31 1.76
C ASP A 187 31.91 -4.78 1.67
N LYS A 188 32.42 -5.18 0.50
CA LYS A 188 32.79 -6.57 0.18
C LYS A 188 33.82 -7.13 1.16
N TYR A 189 34.42 -6.26 1.98
CA TYR A 189 35.44 -6.54 2.96
C TYR A 189 34.91 -6.65 4.40
N ARG A 190 33.65 -6.27 4.68
CA ARG A 190 33.01 -6.52 5.98
C ARG A 190 32.20 -7.82 5.98
N ARG A 191 32.90 -8.94 5.85
CA ARG A 191 32.31 -10.24 6.18
C ARG A 191 32.32 -10.38 7.70
N THR A 192 31.18 -10.13 8.33
CA THR A 192 30.98 -10.49 9.74
C THR A 192 31.04 -12.02 9.84
N VAL A 193 32.11 -12.55 10.42
CA VAL A 193 32.26 -13.99 10.65
C VAL A 193 31.69 -14.30 12.04
N LYS A 194 30.83 -15.32 12.14
CA LYS A 194 30.31 -15.79 13.43
C LYS A 194 31.46 -16.41 14.23
N LEU A 195 31.86 -15.71 15.29
CA LEU A 195 32.93 -16.18 16.19
C LEU A 195 32.41 -17.16 17.24
N LEU A 196 31.25 -16.87 17.85
CA LEU A 196 30.70 -17.61 18.97
C LEU A 196 29.16 -17.64 18.88
N THR A 197 28.56 -18.77 19.28
CA THR A 197 27.12 -18.88 19.52
C THR A 197 26.92 -19.45 20.92
N VAL A 198 26.18 -18.73 21.75
CA VAL A 198 25.77 -19.18 23.09
C VAL A 198 24.28 -19.51 23.03
N THR A 199 23.92 -20.72 23.43
CA THR A 199 22.53 -21.19 23.45
C THR A 199 22.09 -21.46 24.89
N VAL A 200 20.81 -21.27 25.15
CA VAL A 200 20.16 -21.58 26.43
C VAL A 200 19.15 -22.69 26.19
N SER A 201 19.01 -23.61 27.15
CA SER A 201 18.00 -24.68 27.07
C SER A 201 16.60 -24.08 26.89
N GLU A 202 15.76 -24.73 26.08
CA GLU A 202 14.36 -24.36 25.94
C GLU A 202 13.57 -24.51 27.25
N ASP A 203 14.09 -25.26 28.22
CA ASP A 203 13.51 -25.42 29.56
C ASP A 203 13.35 -24.09 30.31
N ILE A 204 14.00 -23.01 29.85
CA ILE A 204 13.74 -21.66 30.35
C ILE A 204 12.25 -21.27 30.24
N PHE A 205 11.49 -21.90 29.33
CA PHE A 205 10.06 -21.68 29.16
C PHE A 205 9.18 -22.72 29.88
N SER A 206 9.78 -23.62 30.69
CA SER A 206 9.06 -24.68 31.39
C SER A 206 8.59 -24.19 32.77
N PHE A 207 7.27 -24.10 32.93
CA PHE A 207 6.58 -23.67 34.15
C PHE A 207 5.54 -24.69 34.58
N ASP A 208 5.41 -24.94 35.88
CA ASP A 208 4.35 -25.73 36.51
C ASP A 208 3.47 -24.85 37.42
N ALA A 209 2.51 -25.47 38.11
CA ALA A 209 1.60 -24.78 39.04
C ALA A 209 2.31 -24.16 40.26
N SER A 210 3.55 -24.57 40.55
CA SER A 210 4.36 -24.08 41.67
C SER A 210 5.35 -23.00 41.24
N GLY A 211 5.49 -22.76 39.93
CA GLY A 211 6.41 -21.80 39.36
C GLY A 211 7.26 -22.41 38.26
N LYS A 212 8.58 -22.28 38.39
CA LYS A 212 9.54 -22.64 37.34
C LYS A 212 10.10 -24.04 37.57
N THR A 213 10.06 -24.90 36.55
CA THR A 213 10.62 -26.27 36.61
C THR A 213 11.96 -26.39 35.89
N GLY A 214 12.24 -25.49 34.96
CA GLY A 214 13.51 -25.47 34.23
C GLY A 214 14.71 -25.05 35.09
N VAL A 215 15.89 -25.53 34.71
CA VAL A 215 17.16 -25.30 35.44
C VAL A 215 17.67 -23.86 35.32
N VAL A 216 17.32 -23.13 34.24
CA VAL A 216 17.87 -21.80 33.92
C VAL A 216 16.77 -20.75 33.88
N ASP A 217 16.91 -19.63 34.60
CA ASP A 217 15.93 -18.54 34.62
C ASP A 217 16.35 -17.32 33.81
N LEU A 218 15.39 -16.40 33.59
CA LEU A 218 15.62 -15.20 32.80
C LEU A 218 16.65 -14.28 33.45
N GLU A 219 16.70 -14.21 34.79
CA GLU A 219 17.68 -13.38 35.52
C GLU A 219 19.11 -13.90 35.32
N GLN A 220 19.31 -15.22 35.32
CA GLN A 220 20.59 -15.87 35.05
C GLN A 220 21.03 -15.66 33.60
N VAL A 221 20.10 -15.72 32.64
CA VAL A 221 20.40 -15.41 31.23
C VAL A 221 20.76 -13.94 31.06
N GLN A 222 20.02 -13.03 31.70
CA GLN A 222 20.31 -11.60 31.68
C GLN A 222 21.67 -11.30 32.35
N GLY A 223 21.97 -11.99 33.46
CA GLY A 223 23.25 -11.89 34.16
C GLY A 223 24.43 -12.34 33.30
N LEU A 224 24.29 -13.47 32.59
CA LEU A 224 25.29 -13.93 31.63
C LEU A 224 25.46 -12.94 30.47
N LEU A 225 24.35 -12.40 29.94
CA LEU A 225 24.40 -11.40 28.88
C LEU A 225 25.16 -10.14 29.35
N ASN A 226 24.89 -9.64 30.55
CA ASN A 226 25.59 -8.48 31.10
C ASN A 226 27.10 -8.73 31.24
N GLN A 227 27.50 -9.95 31.64
CA GLN A 227 28.92 -10.33 31.69
C GLN A 227 29.55 -10.33 30.30
N ILE A 228 28.83 -10.81 29.28
CA ILE A 228 29.28 -10.77 27.88
C ILE A 228 29.38 -9.32 27.39
N GLU A 229 28.34 -8.51 27.62
CA GLU A 229 28.31 -7.09 27.25
C GLU A 229 29.46 -6.29 27.87
N ALA A 230 29.84 -6.60 29.11
CA ALA A 230 30.99 -5.96 29.77
C ALA A 230 32.34 -6.20 29.05
N LEU A 231 32.44 -7.25 28.22
CA LEU A 231 33.62 -7.51 27.39
C LEU A 231 33.66 -6.64 26.12
N PHE A 232 32.54 -6.00 25.77
CA PHE A 232 32.43 -5.07 24.63
C PHE A 232 32.57 -3.64 25.14
N THR A 233 33.71 -3.03 24.86
CA THR A 233 34.07 -1.70 25.34
C THR A 233 34.26 -0.76 24.15
N LYS A 234 34.33 0.55 24.42
CA LYS A 234 34.61 1.56 23.37
C LYS A 234 35.90 1.30 22.60
N SER A 235 36.86 0.55 23.16
CA SER A 235 38.11 0.24 22.47
C SER A 235 37.96 -0.87 21.42
N ASN A 236 36.90 -1.68 21.47
CA ASN A 236 36.70 -2.84 20.59
C ASN A 236 35.37 -2.83 19.81
N GLU A 237 34.53 -1.81 20.02
CA GLU A 237 33.23 -1.60 19.34
C GLU A 237 33.33 -1.54 17.80
N LYS A 238 34.51 -1.20 17.26
CA LYS A 238 34.74 -1.15 15.81
C LYS A 238 35.05 -2.52 15.20
N GLN A 239 35.50 -3.47 16.01
CA GLN A 239 35.97 -4.79 15.60
C GLN A 239 34.96 -5.89 15.91
N PHE A 240 34.18 -5.73 16.98
CA PHE A 240 33.24 -6.75 17.43
C PHE A 240 31.83 -6.16 17.58
N LYS A 241 30.84 -6.92 17.12
CA LYS A 241 29.42 -6.65 17.29
C LYS A 241 28.81 -7.74 18.13
N LEU A 242 28.11 -7.37 19.20
CA LEU A 242 27.27 -8.28 19.94
C LEU A 242 25.86 -8.27 19.34
N GLU A 243 25.35 -9.45 18.97
CA GLU A 243 23.98 -9.65 18.52
C GLU A 243 23.26 -10.54 19.53
N THR A 244 22.12 -10.07 20.04
CA THR A 244 21.37 -10.76 21.09
C THR A 244 19.94 -11.02 20.64
N GLN A 245 19.29 -12.00 21.25
CA GLN A 245 17.85 -12.28 21.08
C GLN A 245 17.10 -12.11 22.41
N ILE A 246 17.66 -11.38 23.36
CA ILE A 246 17.17 -11.33 24.74
C ILE A 246 15.75 -10.77 24.82
N ASP A 247 15.39 -9.78 23.99
CA ASP A 247 14.04 -9.20 23.96
C ASP A 247 12.99 -10.26 23.58
N LYS A 248 13.28 -11.05 22.54
CA LYS A 248 12.38 -12.13 22.11
C LYS A 248 12.26 -13.24 23.15
N ILE A 249 13.37 -13.56 23.83
CA ILE A 249 13.38 -14.56 24.90
C ILE A 249 12.55 -14.06 26.08
N SER A 250 12.72 -12.80 26.49
CA SER A 250 11.96 -12.15 27.56
C SER A 250 10.45 -12.10 27.27
N GLU A 251 10.06 -11.69 26.07
CA GLU A 251 8.65 -11.68 25.64
C GLU A 251 8.04 -13.09 25.70
N LYS A 252 8.74 -14.09 25.15
CA LYS A 252 8.27 -15.49 25.17
C LYS A 252 8.22 -16.05 26.59
N TYR A 253 9.17 -15.67 27.45
CA TYR A 253 9.23 -16.07 28.85
C TYR A 253 8.04 -15.54 29.64
N VAL A 254 7.72 -14.24 29.51
CA VAL A 254 6.56 -13.63 30.16
C VAL A 254 5.27 -14.29 29.66
N SER A 255 5.12 -14.47 28.35
CA SER A 255 3.94 -15.12 27.78
C SER A 255 3.78 -16.57 28.25
N ALA A 256 4.86 -17.33 28.36
CA ALA A 256 4.83 -18.71 28.86
C ALA A 256 4.46 -18.76 30.35
N LYS A 257 4.99 -17.83 31.15
CA LYS A 257 4.69 -17.67 32.58
C LYS A 257 3.22 -17.31 32.82
N GLU A 258 2.68 -16.35 32.06
CA GLU A 258 1.27 -15.94 32.15
C GLU A 258 0.30 -17.07 31.78
N LYS A 259 0.66 -17.93 30.81
CA LYS A 259 -0.13 -19.11 30.42
C LYS A 259 -0.12 -20.21 31.47
N ALA A 260 0.97 -20.34 32.21
CA ALA A 260 1.12 -21.33 33.26
C ALA A 260 0.47 -20.90 34.59
N ASP A 261 0.16 -19.61 34.76
CA ASP A 261 -0.54 -19.09 35.93
C ASP A 261 -1.92 -19.76 36.10
N PRO A 262 -2.20 -20.44 37.22
CA PRO A 262 -3.48 -21.09 37.49
C PRO A 262 -4.69 -20.17 37.31
N ALA A 263 -4.56 -18.86 37.62
CA ALA A 263 -5.64 -17.89 37.50
C ALA A 263 -6.00 -17.55 36.04
N ASN A 264 -5.07 -17.72 35.10
CA ASN A 264 -5.24 -17.45 33.67
C ASN A 264 -5.48 -18.73 32.86
N ALA A 265 -4.89 -19.86 33.27
CA ALA A 265 -5.14 -21.18 32.69
C ALA A 265 -6.61 -21.60 32.82
N LEU A 266 -7.30 -21.16 33.87
CA LEU A 266 -8.75 -21.39 34.08
C LEU A 266 -9.67 -20.51 33.22
N LYS A 267 -9.18 -19.37 32.70
CA LYS A 267 -9.94 -18.45 31.83
C LYS A 267 -9.86 -18.80 30.35
N SER A 268 -8.91 -19.65 29.98
CA SER A 268 -8.71 -20.08 28.60
C SER A 268 -9.72 -21.19 28.29
N PRO A 269 -10.63 -21.04 27.31
CA PRO A 269 -11.54 -22.12 26.95
C PRO A 269 -10.69 -23.32 26.50
N LYS A 270 -10.82 -24.45 27.20
CA LYS A 270 -10.23 -25.71 26.75
C LYS A 270 -10.80 -26.01 25.36
N LYS A 271 -10.00 -25.86 24.31
CA LYS A 271 -10.35 -26.36 22.98
C LYS A 271 -10.63 -27.86 23.12
N SER A 272 -11.90 -28.21 22.94
CA SER A 272 -12.32 -29.60 22.87
C SER A 272 -11.83 -30.16 21.53
N ARG A 273 -11.40 -31.42 21.52
CA ARG A 273 -11.09 -32.17 20.28
C ARG A 273 -12.26 -32.22 19.27
N ALA A 274 -13.46 -31.79 19.67
CA ALA A 274 -14.62 -31.65 18.81
C ALA A 274 -14.56 -30.45 17.85
N ASP A 275 -13.71 -29.45 18.11
CA ASP A 275 -13.63 -28.23 17.28
C ASP A 275 -12.70 -28.37 16.05
N ASP A 276 -11.97 -29.49 15.91
CA ASP A 276 -11.10 -29.76 14.76
C ASP A 276 -11.84 -30.44 13.59
N TYR A 277 -13.13 -30.76 13.75
CA TYR A 277 -13.98 -31.38 12.72
C TYR A 277 -15.20 -30.52 12.33
N LYS A 278 -14.96 -29.23 12.04
CA LYS A 278 -15.92 -28.37 11.34
C LYS A 278 -15.27 -27.62 10.18
#